data_AF-A0A3B5ASK5-F1
#
_entry.id   AF-A0A3B5ASK5-F1
#
_cell.length_a   1.000
_cell.length_b   1.000
_cell.length_c   1.000
_cell.angle_alpha   90.00
_cell.angle_beta   90.00
_cell.angle_gamma   90.00
#
_symmetry.space_group_name_H-M   'P 1'
#
loop_
_entity.id
_entity.type
_entity.pdbx_description
1 polymer ?
#
loop_
_entity_poly.entity_id
_entity_poly.type
_entity_poly.pdbx_seq_one_letter_code
_entity_poly.pdbx_strand_id
1 'polypeptide(L)'
;MYHQPVLKNRRTLLERAEKFISDIYFTDCNLRGRLYGDSNPLESITSFLSSKRITFTEASKQNFAPYKVVHGSTVPGGPAVL
;
A
#
# COMPACT_ATOMS: atom_id res chain seq x y z
N MET A 1 -36.29 -22.58 -4.08
CA MET A 1 -36.66 -21.83 -2.86
C MET A 1 -35.41 -21.16 -2.32
N TYR A 2 -35.31 -19.84 -2.41
CA TYR A 2 -34.22 -19.10 -1.74
C TYR A 2 -34.47 -19.17 -0.24
N HIS A 3 -33.65 -19.92 0.50
CA HIS A 3 -33.64 -19.81 1.95
C HIS A 3 -33.08 -18.43 2.32
N GLN A 4 -33.94 -17.60 2.89
CA GLN A 4 -33.53 -16.30 3.40
C GLN A 4 -32.44 -16.55 4.45
N PRO A 5 -31.22 -16.01 4.29
CA PRO A 5 -30.15 -16.26 5.24
C PRO A 5 -30.62 -15.81 6.62
N VAL A 6 -30.55 -16.71 7.59
CA VAL A 6 -30.91 -16.41 8.99
C VAL A 6 -29.85 -15.44 9.51
N LEU A 7 -30.18 -14.15 9.52
CA LEU A 7 -29.32 -13.08 10.02
C LEU A 7 -29.23 -13.17 11.55
N LYS A 8 -28.43 -14.10 12.06
CA LYS A 8 -28.03 -14.10 13.47
C LYS A 8 -27.16 -12.87 13.71
N ASN A 9 -27.40 -12.16 14.81
CA ASN A 9 -26.67 -10.95 15.20
C ASN A 9 -26.81 -9.76 14.23
N ARG A 10 -28.04 -9.50 13.76
CA ARG A 10 -28.39 -8.37 12.87
C ARG A 10 -27.80 -7.03 13.36
N ARG A 11 -27.82 -6.78 14.67
CA ARG A 11 -27.24 -5.56 15.28
C ARG A 11 -25.75 -5.44 14.97
N THR A 12 -24.96 -6.47 15.28
CA THR A 12 -23.51 -6.46 15.06
C THR A 12 -23.16 -6.32 13.59
N LEU A 13 -23.94 -6.93 12.69
CA LEU A 13 -23.72 -6.79 11.25
C LEU A 13 -23.94 -5.36 10.78
N LEU A 14 -25.01 -4.70 11.24
CA LEU A 14 -25.30 -3.31 10.89
C LEU A 14 -24.23 -2.37 11.45
N GLU A 15 -23.84 -2.52 12.72
CA GLU A 15 -22.77 -1.73 13.34
C GLU A 15 -21.45 -1.85 12.56
N ARG A 16 -21.11 -3.05 12.08
CA ARG A 16 -19.90 -3.25 11.24
C ARG A 16 -20.05 -2.60 9.89
N ALA A 17 -21.21 -2.72 9.23
CA ALA A 17 -21.43 -2.09 7.92
C ALA A 17 -21.36 -0.56 8.01
N GLU A 18 -21.88 0.03 9.08
CA GLU A 18 -21.81 1.47 9.35
C GLU A 18 -20.37 1.92 9.59
N LYS A 19 -19.60 1.21 10.44
CA LYS A 19 -18.16 1.47 10.62
C LYS A 19 -17.38 1.37 9.31
N PHE A 20 -17.76 0.42 8.47
CA PHE A 20 -17.09 0.14 7.20
C PHE A 20 -17.15 1.30 6.21
N ILE A 21 -18.23 2.10 6.21
CA ILE A 21 -18.42 3.25 5.30
C ILE A 21 -18.21 4.61 5.98
N SER A 22 -17.98 4.60 7.30
CA SER A 22 -17.84 5.80 8.12
C SER A 22 -16.69 6.70 7.69
N ASP A 23 -16.91 8.02 7.74
CA ASP A 23 -15.85 9.04 7.60
C ASP A 23 -14.88 9.02 8.78
N ILE A 24 -15.35 8.61 9.97
CA ILE A 24 -14.52 8.41 11.16
C ILE A 24 -13.72 7.12 10.97
N TYR A 25 -12.40 7.22 11.10
CA TYR A 25 -11.50 6.07 10.98
C TYR A 25 -11.65 5.12 12.17
N PHE A 26 -11.82 3.83 11.87
CA PHE A 26 -11.81 2.75 12.84
C PHE A 26 -10.71 1.76 12.47
N THR A 27 -9.95 1.30 13.47
CA THR A 27 -8.80 0.39 13.30
C THR A 27 -9.21 -1.05 12.94
N ASP A 28 -10.45 -1.44 13.22
CA ASP A 28 -10.96 -2.80 13.00
C ASP A 28 -11.44 -3.03 11.56
N CYS A 29 -12.22 -2.10 11.01
CA CYS A 29 -12.78 -2.20 9.66
C CYS A 29 -13.26 -0.83 9.16
N ASN A 30 -12.55 -0.26 8.17
CA ASN A 30 -12.99 0.90 7.40
C ASN A 30 -12.56 0.70 5.92
N LEU A 31 -13.48 0.86 4.96
CA LEU A 31 -13.22 0.77 3.51
C LEU A 31 -12.46 1.97 2.97
N ARG A 32 -12.55 3.10 3.65
CA ARG A 32 -11.89 4.34 3.24
C ARG A 32 -10.41 4.10 3.50
N GLY A 33 -9.73 3.69 2.43
CA GLY A 33 -8.35 3.24 2.44
C GLY A 33 -7.41 4.25 3.07
N ARG A 34 -6.24 3.73 3.46
CA ARG A 34 -5.07 4.39 4.04
C ARG A 34 -5.39 5.54 5.01
N LEU A 35 -5.25 5.25 6.31
CA LEU A 35 -5.26 6.21 7.44
C LEU A 35 -4.49 7.52 7.18
N TYR A 36 -3.45 7.44 6.35
CA TYR A 36 -2.66 8.59 5.90
C TYR A 36 -2.79 8.72 4.38
N GLY A 37 -3.74 9.55 3.95
CA GLY A 37 -3.96 9.87 2.54
C GLY A 37 -2.88 10.77 1.94
N ASP A 38 -2.13 11.48 2.80
CA ASP A 38 -1.01 12.31 2.37
C ASP A 38 0.08 11.44 1.73
N SER A 39 0.31 11.70 0.45
CA SER A 39 1.37 11.10 -0.33
C SER A 39 2.36 12.19 -0.72
N ASN A 40 3.61 12.02 -0.32
CA ASN A 40 4.69 12.84 -0.83
C ASN A 40 5.28 12.16 -2.08
N PRO A 41 5.49 12.90 -3.18
CA PRO A 41 6.11 12.34 -4.38
C PRO A 41 7.53 11.88 -4.06
N LEU A 42 7.85 10.65 -4.45
CA LEU A 42 9.19 10.10 -4.28
C LEU A 42 10.08 10.56 -5.44
N GLU A 43 10.82 11.63 -5.24
CA GLU A 43 11.63 12.26 -6.30
C GLU A 43 12.86 11.43 -6.67
N SER A 44 13.52 10.84 -5.66
CA SER A 44 14.70 9.99 -5.86
C SER A 44 14.89 9.00 -4.71
N ILE A 45 15.52 7.87 -5.00
CA ILE A 45 16.00 6.90 -4.01
C ILE A 45 17.46 6.66 -4.30
N THR A 46 18.32 6.60 -3.28
CA THR A 46 19.71 6.20 -3.49
C THR A 46 19.83 4.68 -3.39
N SER A 47 20.59 4.07 -4.29
CA SER A 47 20.74 2.61 -4.37
C SER A 47 22.20 2.22 -4.57
N PHE A 48 22.55 1.03 -4.11
CA PHE A 48 23.85 0.43 -4.29
C PHE A 48 23.67 -1.01 -4.75
N LEU A 49 24.25 -1.35 -5.91
CA LEU A 49 24.19 -2.69 -6.47
C LEU A 49 25.48 -3.44 -6.10
N SER A 50 25.34 -4.57 -5.40
CA SER A 50 26.45 -5.46 -5.09
C SER A 50 26.34 -6.75 -5.90
N SER A 51 27.44 -7.22 -6.47
CA SER A 51 27.51 -8.50 -7.17
C SER A 51 27.50 -9.71 -6.23
N LYS A 52 27.69 -9.50 -4.92
CA LYS A 52 27.72 -10.54 -3.88
C LYS A 52 26.86 -10.14 -2.69
N ARG A 53 26.44 -11.12 -1.88
CA ARG A 53 25.84 -10.83 -0.57
C ARG A 53 26.90 -10.20 0.33
N ILE A 54 26.53 -9.11 0.98
CA ILE A 54 27.37 -8.37 1.93
C ILE A 54 26.61 -8.21 3.25
N THR A 55 27.35 -7.98 4.34
CA THR A 55 26.75 -7.69 5.64
C THR A 55 26.19 -6.28 5.70
N PHE A 56 25.30 -6.00 6.66
CA PHE A 56 24.76 -4.66 6.85
C PHE A 56 25.86 -3.62 7.15
N THR A 57 26.85 -3.98 7.96
CA THR A 57 27.98 -3.11 8.33
C THR A 57 28.84 -2.71 7.13
N GLU A 58 28.93 -3.58 6.12
CA GLU A 58 29.61 -3.28 4.86
C GLU A 58 28.73 -2.43 3.93
N ALA A 59 27.44 -2.75 3.84
CA ALA A 59 26.48 -2.03 3.02
C ALA A 59 26.31 -0.56 3.46
N SER A 60 26.28 -0.30 4.77
CA SER A 60 26.10 1.06 5.31
C SER A 60 27.26 2.01 5.01
N LYS A 61 28.43 1.48 4.64
CA LYS A 61 29.63 2.25 4.28
C LYS A 61 29.75 2.51 2.77
N GLN A 62 28.86 1.93 1.96
CA GLN A 62 28.91 2.08 0.51
C GLN A 62 28.37 3.43 0.06
N ASN A 63 28.77 3.83 -1.15
CA ASN A 63 28.21 5.00 -1.78
C ASN A 63 26.94 4.63 -2.54
N PHE A 64 25.81 5.23 -2.15
CA PHE A 64 24.52 5.00 -2.80
C PHE A 64 24.31 6.05 -3.89
N ALA A 65 24.19 5.61 -5.14
CA ALA A 65 23.93 6.50 -6.25
C ALA A 65 22.44 6.84 -6.33
N PRO A 66 22.07 8.12 -6.57
CA PRO A 66 20.67 8.50 -6.73
C PRO A 66 20.08 7.85 -7.99
N TYR A 67 18.91 7.26 -7.83
CA TYR A 67 18.08 6.71 -8.88
C TYR A 67 16.79 7.53 -8.97
N LYS A 68 16.49 8.02 -10.17
CA LYS A 68 15.28 8.78 -10.44
C LYS A 68 14.10 7.82 -10.56
N VAL A 69 13.17 7.91 -9.62
CA VAL A 69 11.95 7.11 -9.66
C VAL A 69 10.96 7.84 -10.58
N VAL A 70 10.64 7.23 -11.72
CA VAL A 70 9.59 7.75 -12.61
C VAL A 70 8.25 7.29 -12.05
N HIS A 71 7.41 8.23 -11.61
CA HIS A 71 6.05 7.94 -11.19
C HIS A 71 5.24 7.46 -12.40
N GLY A 72 4.48 6.38 -12.24
CA GLY A 72 3.72 5.76 -13.32
C GLY A 72 2.68 6.68 -13.94
N SER A 73 3.07 7.41 -14.99
CA SER A 73 2.27 7.62 -16.19
C SER A 73 3.22 7.89 -17.36
N THR A 74 3.17 7.00 -18.35
CA THR A 74 3.88 7.01 -19.65
C THR A 74 5.40 6.90 -19.66
N VAL A 75 5.89 5.66 -19.84
CA VAL A 75 7.14 5.39 -20.55
C VAL A 75 6.78 5.22 -22.05
N PRO A 76 7.29 6.04 -22.98
CA PRO A 76 7.19 5.71 -24.40
C PRO A 76 8.16 4.55 -24.68
N GLY A 77 7.62 3.35 -24.90
CA GLY A 77 8.36 2.21 -25.45
C GLY A 77 8.79 1.09 -24.50
N GLY A 78 8.28 1.01 -23.26
CA GLY A 78 8.48 -0.14 -22.37
C GLY A 78 7.29 -1.11 -22.39
N PRO A 79 7.49 -2.44 -22.30
CA PRO A 79 6.38 -3.39 -22.31
C PRO A 79 5.48 -3.17 -21.09
N ALA A 80 4.18 -3.07 -21.34
CA ALA A 80 3.16 -3.03 -20.30
C ALA A 80 3.19 -4.36 -19.53
N VAL A 81 3.49 -4.29 -18.23
CA VAL A 81 3.35 -5.44 -17.33
C VAL A 81 1.89 -5.48 -16.87
N LEU A 82 1.24 -6.63 -17.09
CA LEU A 82 -0.14 -6.95 -16.74
C LEU A 82 -0.39 -6.94 -15.23
#